data_AF-A0A917FLW8-F1
#
_entry.id   AF-A0A917FLW8-F1
#
_cell.length_a   1.000
_cell.length_b   1.000
_cell.length_c   1.000
_cell.angle_alpha   90.00
_cell.angle_beta   90.00
_cell.angle_gamma   90.00
#
_symmetry.space_group_name_H-M   'P 1'
#
loop_
_entity.id
_entity.type
_entity.pdbx_description
1 polymer ?
#
loop_
_entity_poly.entity_id
_entity_poly.type
_entity_poly.pdbx_seq_one_letter_code
_entity_poly.pdbx_strand_id
1 'polypeptide(L)'
;MDSFIDVEEVDFDTVVKMLRMAYSFEAWDQITEISDSLHKRVQSVYENTLNPLRAVPVPNLERPLVYYYGYTLLMKGLALKKLKKFSEAKDCILQYANLSWFEELDKAGEQEVKEYRFRSRAELFGIELLSGNTRVLGDYILFLQQHPQELLPGMLNILESANAHNMDIHVTLHMFLQSIWNLPPHILTQPDIIGSMYFHSFLDELLQYIMNKEEHGTAVDIILKILDVLKQVENLKVFKKTVAAFEMMREQATEAQIGKFRSILISYLKEDMHSDDELVLAKTKVSSSASVC
;
A
#
# COMPACT_ATOMS: atom_id res chain seq x y z
N MET A 1 -14.19 -3.86 -23.81
CA MET A 1 -14.97 -5.05 -23.44
C MET A 1 -15.16 -4.88 -21.95
N ASP A 2 -16.17 -4.09 -21.58
CA ASP A 2 -16.42 -3.72 -20.19
C ASP A 2 -17.04 -4.93 -19.50
N SER A 3 -16.20 -5.73 -18.86
CA SER A 3 -16.67 -6.76 -17.94
C SER A 3 -17.18 -6.04 -16.69
N PHE A 4 -18.42 -5.56 -16.74
CA PHE A 4 -19.20 -5.25 -15.56
C PHE A 4 -19.21 -6.51 -14.70
N ILE A 5 -18.44 -6.51 -13.61
CA ILE A 5 -18.61 -7.51 -12.57
C ILE A 5 -19.87 -7.08 -11.83
N ASP A 6 -20.99 -7.72 -12.16
CA ASP A 6 -22.22 -7.57 -11.41
C ASP A 6 -22.04 -8.21 -10.03
N VAL A 7 -21.65 -7.37 -9.05
CA VAL A 7 -21.44 -7.78 -7.65
C VAL A 7 -22.75 -7.73 -6.84
N GLU A 8 -23.92 -7.53 -7.46
CA GLU A 8 -25.19 -7.42 -6.73
C GLU A 8 -25.59 -8.72 -6.01
N GLU A 9 -25.24 -9.88 -6.58
CA GLU A 9 -25.54 -11.20 -6.02
C GLU A 9 -24.40 -11.81 -5.18
N VAL A 10 -23.24 -11.16 -5.16
CA VAL A 10 -22.05 -11.65 -4.43
C VAL A 10 -22.14 -11.27 -2.95
N ASP A 11 -21.79 -12.17 -2.04
CA ASP A 11 -21.78 -11.88 -0.60
C ASP A 11 -20.77 -10.78 -0.23
N PHE A 12 -21.02 -10.05 0.87
CA PHE A 12 -20.26 -8.85 1.21
C PHE A 12 -18.78 -9.15 1.49
N ASP A 13 -18.49 -10.29 2.12
CA ASP A 13 -17.13 -10.72 2.45
C ASP A 13 -16.32 -11.07 1.20
N THR A 14 -16.95 -11.70 0.22
CA THR A 14 -16.35 -11.92 -1.10
C THR A 14 -16.09 -10.61 -1.83
N VAL A 15 -17.03 -9.65 -1.80
CA VAL A 15 -16.78 -8.32 -2.41
C VAL A 15 -15.62 -7.59 -1.72
N VAL A 16 -15.48 -7.70 -0.39
CA VAL A 16 -14.32 -7.16 0.35
C VAL A 16 -13.02 -7.79 -0.14
N LYS A 17 -12.99 -9.11 -0.37
CA LYS A 17 -11.82 -9.81 -0.93
C LYS A 17 -11.51 -9.32 -2.35
N MET A 18 -12.54 -9.10 -3.17
CA MET A 18 -12.41 -8.54 -4.53
C MET A 18 -11.82 -7.13 -4.51
N LEU A 19 -12.26 -6.26 -3.59
CA LEU A 19 -11.69 -4.93 -3.41
C LEU A 19 -10.19 -4.99 -3.05
N ARG A 20 -9.78 -5.94 -2.20
CA ARG A 20 -8.35 -6.13 -1.86
C ARG A 20 -7.54 -6.62 -3.05
N MET A 21 -8.09 -7.56 -3.83
CA MET A 21 -7.44 -8.03 -5.06
C MET A 21 -7.34 -6.91 -6.10
N ALA A 22 -8.41 -6.16 -6.32
CA ALA A 22 -8.41 -5.01 -7.23
C ALA A 22 -7.39 -3.94 -6.80
N TYR A 23 -7.28 -3.68 -5.50
CA TYR A 23 -6.21 -2.83 -4.95
C TYR A 23 -4.83 -3.36 -5.32
N SER A 24 -4.61 -4.67 -5.19
CA SER A 24 -3.33 -5.30 -5.55
C SER A 24 -2.92 -5.18 -7.01
N PHE A 25 -3.91 -5.05 -7.91
CA PHE A 25 -3.69 -4.83 -9.34
C PHE A 25 -3.74 -3.36 -9.75
N GLU A 26 -3.81 -2.43 -8.77
CA GLU A 26 -3.94 -1.00 -9.02
C GLU A 26 -5.16 -0.65 -9.90
N ALA A 27 -6.23 -1.44 -9.80
CA ALA A 27 -7.46 -1.34 -10.59
C ALA A 27 -8.38 -0.24 -10.02
N TRP A 28 -7.91 1.01 -10.01
CA TRP A 28 -8.53 2.11 -9.25
C TRP A 28 -9.96 2.42 -9.69
N ASP A 29 -10.23 2.46 -10.99
CA ASP A 29 -11.57 2.70 -11.51
C ASP A 29 -12.53 1.58 -11.07
N GLN A 30 -12.10 0.31 -11.16
CA GLN A 30 -12.89 -0.83 -10.71
C GLN A 30 -13.15 -0.80 -9.20
N ILE A 31 -12.17 -0.36 -8.39
CA ILE A 31 -12.37 -0.19 -6.95
C ILE A 31 -13.48 0.83 -6.68
N THR A 32 -13.53 1.94 -7.42
CA THR A 32 -14.60 2.94 -7.23
C THR A 32 -15.97 2.36 -7.55
N GLU A 33 -16.10 1.62 -8.66
CA GLU A 33 -17.37 0.99 -9.08
C GLU A 33 -17.84 -0.08 -8.10
N ILE A 34 -16.95 -1.01 -7.71
CA ILE A 34 -17.26 -2.07 -6.76
C ILE A 34 -17.62 -1.49 -5.39
N SER A 35 -16.90 -0.45 -4.95
CA SER A 35 -17.18 0.22 -3.68
C SER A 35 -18.55 0.90 -3.70
N ASP A 36 -18.93 1.57 -4.78
CA ASP A 36 -20.24 2.22 -4.92
C ASP A 36 -21.39 1.21 -4.93
N SER A 37 -21.22 0.08 -5.62
CA SER A 37 -22.22 -0.99 -5.64
C SER A 37 -22.42 -1.60 -4.23
N LEU A 38 -21.32 -1.97 -3.55
CA LEU A 38 -21.41 -2.50 -2.20
C LEU A 38 -21.95 -1.45 -1.21
N HIS A 39 -21.60 -0.18 -1.35
CA HIS A 39 -22.07 0.88 -0.46
C HIS A 39 -23.60 1.01 -0.50
N LYS A 40 -24.20 1.02 -1.70
CA LYS A 40 -25.66 1.03 -1.88
C LYS A 40 -26.33 -0.17 -1.21
N ARG A 41 -25.73 -1.36 -1.32
CA ARG A 41 -26.25 -2.59 -0.70
C ARG A 41 -26.17 -2.51 0.83
N VAL A 42 -25.05 -2.04 1.37
CA VAL A 42 -24.89 -1.83 2.83
C VAL A 42 -25.90 -0.82 3.36
N GLN A 43 -26.11 0.30 2.65
CA GLN A 43 -27.11 1.31 3.02
C GLN A 43 -28.53 0.73 3.02
N SER A 44 -28.91 -0.02 1.97
CA SER A 44 -30.21 -0.69 1.91
C SER A 44 -30.43 -1.66 3.07
N VAL A 45 -29.42 -2.46 3.43
CA VAL A 45 -29.50 -3.35 4.59
C VAL A 45 -29.70 -2.55 5.88
N TYR A 46 -28.93 -1.47 6.09
CA TYR A 46 -29.03 -0.64 7.29
C TYR A 46 -30.41 0.06 7.41
N GLU A 47 -30.93 0.61 6.31
CA GLU A 47 -32.26 1.23 6.31
C GLU A 47 -33.37 0.22 6.62
N ASN A 48 -33.21 -1.02 6.16
CA ASN A 48 -34.15 -2.09 6.46
C ASN A 48 -34.07 -2.53 7.93
N THR A 49 -32.89 -2.53 8.56
CA THR A 49 -32.78 -2.84 10.00
C THR A 49 -33.46 -1.80 10.87
N LEU A 50 -33.50 -0.54 10.44
CA LEU A 50 -34.21 0.53 11.17
C LEU A 50 -35.73 0.46 11.02
N ASN A 51 -36.26 -0.31 10.07
CA ASN A 51 -37.69 -0.41 9.82
C ASN A 51 -38.27 -1.72 10.36
N PRO A 52 -38.90 -1.72 11.55
CA PRO A 52 -39.43 -2.94 12.18
C PRO A 52 -40.55 -3.62 11.39
N LEU A 53 -41.12 -2.95 10.37
CA LEU A 53 -42.13 -3.51 9.48
C LEU A 53 -41.53 -4.25 8.28
N ARG A 54 -40.23 -4.07 8.01
CA ARG A 54 -39.49 -4.77 6.94
C ARG A 54 -38.68 -5.90 7.57
N ALA A 55 -39.28 -7.09 7.64
CA ALA A 55 -38.61 -8.31 8.10
C ALA A 55 -37.64 -8.87 7.04
N VAL A 56 -36.69 -8.05 6.57
CA VAL A 56 -35.60 -8.54 5.71
C VAL A 56 -34.51 -9.07 6.64
N PRO A 57 -34.14 -10.36 6.56
CA PRO A 57 -33.04 -10.88 7.34
C PRO A 57 -31.75 -10.12 7.02
N VAL A 58 -31.03 -9.68 8.05
CA VAL A 58 -29.66 -9.19 7.88
C VAL A 58 -28.84 -10.36 7.29
N PRO A 59 -28.04 -10.13 6.23
CA PRO A 59 -27.15 -11.16 5.71
C PRO A 59 -26.26 -11.73 6.83
N ASN A 60 -25.85 -12.99 6.70
CA ASN A 60 -24.85 -13.54 7.61
C ASN A 60 -23.49 -12.92 7.27
N LEU A 61 -23.03 -11.98 8.11
CA LEU A 61 -21.80 -11.21 7.90
C LEU A 61 -20.70 -11.68 8.86
N GLU A 62 -19.46 -11.76 8.37
CA GLU A 62 -18.30 -12.06 9.23
C GLU A 62 -17.98 -10.93 10.21
N ARG A 63 -18.38 -9.68 9.89
CA ARG A 63 -18.16 -8.48 10.72
C ARG A 63 -19.46 -7.67 10.89
N PRO A 64 -19.52 -6.73 11.84
CA PRO A 64 -20.67 -5.82 11.97
C PRO A 64 -20.91 -5.01 10.70
N LEU A 65 -22.18 -4.68 10.37
CA LEU A 65 -22.54 -3.96 9.14
C LEU A 65 -21.77 -2.63 8.95
N VAL A 66 -21.49 -1.93 10.05
CA VAL A 66 -20.71 -0.67 10.06
C VAL A 66 -19.29 -0.85 9.49
N TYR A 67 -18.70 -2.05 9.59
CA TYR A 67 -17.43 -2.36 8.93
C TYR A 67 -17.54 -2.17 7.42
N TYR A 68 -18.50 -2.83 6.77
CA TYR A 68 -18.65 -2.77 5.32
C TYR A 68 -19.01 -1.36 4.86
N TYR A 69 -19.78 -0.62 5.67
CA TYR A 69 -20.09 0.79 5.41
C TYR A 69 -18.82 1.65 5.37
N GLY A 70 -17.98 1.58 6.41
CA GLY A 70 -16.73 2.31 6.44
C GLY A 70 -15.73 1.82 5.39
N TYR A 71 -15.70 0.52 5.12
CA TYR A 71 -14.75 -0.10 4.20
C TYR A 71 -14.99 0.32 2.75
N THR A 72 -16.25 0.39 2.31
CA THR A 72 -16.59 0.88 0.96
C THR A 72 -16.13 2.32 0.74
N LEU A 73 -16.40 3.21 1.71
CA LEU A 73 -15.95 4.60 1.66
C LEU A 73 -14.41 4.72 1.73
N LEU A 74 -13.76 3.92 2.56
CA LEU A 74 -12.30 3.87 2.66
C LEU A 74 -11.67 3.46 1.32
N MET A 75 -12.13 2.35 0.73
CA MET A 75 -11.58 1.84 -0.54
C MET A 75 -11.82 2.81 -1.69
N LYS A 76 -13.02 3.40 -1.80
CA LYS A 76 -13.30 4.46 -2.77
C LYS A 76 -12.40 5.67 -2.57
N GLY A 77 -12.23 6.14 -1.33
CA GLY A 77 -11.35 7.25 -1.00
C GLY A 77 -9.89 6.99 -1.39
N LEU A 78 -9.37 5.78 -1.13
CA LEU A 78 -8.02 5.37 -1.53
C LEU A 78 -7.85 5.35 -3.05
N ALA A 79 -8.83 4.82 -3.80
CA ALA A 79 -8.79 4.80 -5.26
C ALA A 79 -8.83 6.22 -5.85
N LEU A 80 -9.72 7.08 -5.35
CA LEU A 80 -9.80 8.49 -5.76
C LEU A 80 -8.51 9.26 -5.44
N LYS A 81 -7.87 8.98 -4.29
CA LYS A 81 -6.55 9.51 -3.94
C LYS A 81 -5.50 9.12 -4.99
N LYS A 82 -5.44 7.86 -5.40
CA LYS A 82 -4.50 7.38 -6.43
C LYS A 82 -4.82 7.93 -7.83
N LEU A 83 -6.09 8.22 -8.11
CA LEU A 83 -6.54 8.94 -9.31
C LEU A 83 -6.33 10.46 -9.23
N LYS A 84 -5.72 10.98 -8.15
CA LYS A 84 -5.48 12.42 -7.88
C LYS A 84 -6.76 13.26 -7.78
N LYS A 85 -7.90 12.63 -7.54
CA LYS A 85 -9.20 13.29 -7.27
C LYS A 85 -9.31 13.63 -5.78
N PHE A 86 -8.43 14.51 -5.31
CA PHE A 86 -8.23 14.72 -3.87
C PHE A 86 -9.46 15.26 -3.13
N SER A 87 -10.26 16.11 -3.78
CA SER A 87 -11.50 16.63 -3.16
C SER A 87 -12.50 15.50 -2.93
N GLU A 88 -12.78 14.68 -3.95
CA GLU A 88 -13.72 13.56 -3.84
C GLU A 88 -13.21 12.51 -2.84
N ALA A 89 -11.90 12.24 -2.81
CA ALA A 89 -11.28 11.35 -1.82
C ALA A 89 -11.50 11.88 -0.39
N LYS A 90 -11.32 13.19 -0.17
CA LYS A 90 -11.55 13.84 1.12
C LYS A 90 -13.01 13.72 1.55
N ASP A 91 -13.96 13.87 0.63
CA ASP A 91 -15.39 13.69 0.92
C ASP A 91 -15.70 12.26 1.38
N CYS A 92 -15.08 11.24 0.79
CA CYS A 92 -15.19 9.86 1.29
C CYS A 92 -14.62 9.73 2.70
N ILE A 93 -13.45 10.32 2.97
CA ILE A 93 -12.80 10.27 4.29
C ILE A 93 -13.67 10.88 5.38
N LEU A 94 -14.26 12.05 5.11
CA LEU A 94 -15.13 12.73 6.07
C LEU A 94 -16.40 11.93 6.37
N GLN A 95 -16.94 11.19 5.41
CA GLN A 95 -18.12 10.35 5.61
C GLN A 95 -17.88 9.18 6.58
N TYR A 96 -16.71 8.53 6.51
CA TYR A 96 -16.38 7.45 7.46
C TYR A 96 -15.67 7.95 8.72
N ALA A 97 -15.26 9.21 8.80
CA ALA A 97 -14.54 9.76 9.96
C ALA A 97 -15.36 9.71 11.26
N ASN A 98 -16.69 9.76 11.15
CA ASN A 98 -17.59 9.60 12.27
C ASN A 98 -18.78 8.70 11.91
N LEU A 99 -18.66 7.42 12.26
CA LEU A 99 -19.74 6.43 12.11
C LEU A 99 -20.54 6.22 13.40
N SER A 100 -20.44 7.13 14.39
CA SER A 100 -21.19 7.00 15.65
C SER A 100 -22.71 7.19 15.52
N TRP A 101 -23.20 7.55 14.32
CA TRP A 101 -24.63 7.61 14.00
C TRP A 101 -25.24 6.25 13.65
N PHE A 102 -24.41 5.21 13.44
CA PHE A 102 -24.92 3.85 13.27
C PHE A 102 -25.60 3.39 14.57
N GLU A 103 -26.88 3.01 14.47
CA GLU A 103 -27.67 2.52 15.60
C GLU A 103 -27.36 1.05 15.90
N GLU A 104 -27.71 0.62 17.12
CA GLU A 104 -27.61 -0.78 17.58
C GLU A 104 -26.21 -1.43 17.46
N LEU A 105 -25.15 -0.62 17.61
CA LEU A 105 -23.78 -1.13 17.62
C LEU A 105 -23.51 -2.02 18.82
N ASP A 106 -23.02 -3.23 18.55
CA ASP A 106 -22.40 -4.07 19.56
C ASP A 106 -20.94 -3.64 19.82
N LYS A 107 -20.25 -4.33 20.74
CA LYS A 107 -18.85 -4.02 21.07
C LYS A 107 -17.92 -4.09 19.85
N ALA A 108 -18.17 -5.01 18.92
CA ALA A 108 -17.37 -5.13 17.71
C ALA A 108 -17.62 -3.92 16.79
N GLY A 109 -18.87 -3.51 16.62
CA GLY A 109 -19.25 -2.33 15.85
C GLY A 109 -18.68 -1.04 16.43
N GLU A 110 -18.74 -0.86 17.75
CA GLU A 110 -18.09 0.27 18.43
C GLU A 110 -16.58 0.31 18.18
N GLN A 111 -15.93 -0.85 18.10
CA GLN A 111 -14.51 -0.92 17.76
C GLN A 111 -14.27 -0.48 16.32
N GLU A 112 -15.08 -0.93 15.35
CA GLU A 112 -14.96 -0.45 13.96
C GLU A 112 -15.07 1.07 13.87
N VAL A 113 -16.03 1.69 14.58
CA VAL A 113 -16.19 3.15 14.58
C VAL A 113 -14.92 3.86 15.09
N LYS A 114 -14.26 3.32 16.12
CA LYS A 114 -13.00 3.86 16.64
C LYS A 114 -11.86 3.69 15.63
N GLU A 115 -11.76 2.53 14.99
CA GLU A 115 -10.76 2.26 13.95
C GLU A 115 -10.92 3.20 12.75
N TYR A 116 -12.14 3.40 12.25
CA TYR A 116 -12.40 4.33 11.14
C TYR A 116 -12.12 5.79 11.51
N ARG A 117 -12.39 6.19 12.75
CA ARG A 117 -12.01 7.52 13.25
C ARG A 117 -10.50 7.71 13.31
N PHE A 118 -9.75 6.67 13.70
CA PHE A 118 -8.29 6.71 13.69
C PHE A 118 -7.76 6.79 12.24
N ARG A 119 -8.23 5.90 11.36
CA ARG A 119 -7.83 5.84 9.95
C ARG A 119 -8.14 7.13 9.20
N SER A 120 -9.30 7.74 9.45
CA SER A 120 -9.67 8.99 8.79
C SER A 120 -8.69 10.12 9.12
N ARG A 121 -8.19 10.17 10.36
CA ARG A 121 -7.17 11.14 10.77
C ARG A 121 -5.86 10.93 10.00
N ALA A 122 -5.41 9.68 9.86
CA ALA A 122 -4.20 9.36 9.09
C ALA A 122 -4.35 9.72 7.61
N GLU A 123 -5.49 9.35 7.00
CA GLU A 123 -5.77 9.63 5.58
C GLU A 123 -5.98 11.12 5.30
N LEU A 124 -6.54 11.90 6.24
CA LEU A 124 -6.67 13.35 6.09
C LEU A 124 -5.30 14.04 6.03
N PHE A 125 -4.32 13.61 6.83
CA PHE A 125 -2.96 14.16 6.69
C PHE A 125 -2.38 13.88 5.30
N GLY A 126 -2.52 12.64 4.82
CA GLY A 126 -2.07 12.24 3.50
C GLY A 126 -2.72 13.07 2.39
N ILE A 127 -4.05 13.22 2.42
CA ILE A 127 -4.78 13.92 1.36
C ILE A 127 -4.47 15.41 1.32
N GLU A 128 -4.35 16.05 2.49
CA GLU A 128 -3.99 17.47 2.58
C GLU A 128 -2.59 17.71 2.00
N LEU A 129 -1.62 16.88 2.39
CA LEU A 129 -0.25 17.02 1.91
C LEU A 129 -0.14 16.78 0.40
N LEU A 130 -0.77 15.72 -0.11
CA LEU A 130 -0.80 15.39 -1.55
C LEU A 130 -1.46 16.50 -2.37
N SER A 131 -2.50 17.14 -1.82
CA SER A 131 -3.17 18.28 -2.46
C SER A 131 -2.34 19.58 -2.47
N GLY A 132 -1.16 19.59 -1.85
CA GLY A 132 -0.23 20.72 -1.84
C GLY A 132 -0.29 21.57 -0.57
N ASN A 133 -1.08 21.19 0.44
CA ASN A 133 -1.12 21.89 1.71
C ASN A 133 0.09 21.50 2.59
N THR A 134 1.27 22.03 2.28
CA THR A 134 2.52 21.69 2.98
C THR A 134 2.56 22.09 4.46
N ARG A 135 1.63 22.93 4.92
CA ARG A 135 1.54 23.35 6.33
C ARG A 135 1.23 22.20 7.27
N VAL A 136 0.59 21.13 6.79
CA VAL A 136 0.27 19.96 7.64
C VAL A 136 1.47 19.06 7.90
N LEU A 137 2.60 19.25 7.21
CA LEU A 137 3.74 18.33 7.29
C LEU A 137 4.28 18.16 8.71
N GLY A 138 4.40 19.25 9.47
CA GLY A 138 4.90 19.20 10.85
C GLY A 138 4.02 18.34 11.76
N ASP A 139 2.70 18.58 11.73
CA ASP A 139 1.73 17.80 12.50
C ASP A 139 1.66 16.35 12.02
N TYR A 140 1.84 16.10 10.72
CA TYR A 140 1.87 14.75 10.18
C TYR A 140 3.10 13.98 10.67
N ILE A 141 4.27 14.60 10.69
CA ILE A 141 5.50 13.99 11.25
C ILE A 141 5.28 13.60 12.72
N LEU A 142 4.72 14.51 13.52
CA LEU A 142 4.39 14.22 14.93
C LEU A 142 3.40 13.06 15.08
N PHE A 143 2.39 13.00 14.20
CA PHE A 143 1.44 11.89 14.16
C PHE A 143 2.14 10.55 13.86
N LEU A 144 3.04 10.52 12.87
CA LEU A 144 3.78 9.30 12.50
C LEU A 144 4.73 8.83 13.61
N GLN A 145 5.31 9.74 14.38
CA GLN A 145 6.12 9.39 15.56
C GLN A 145 5.28 8.71 16.65
N GLN A 146 4.02 9.12 16.82
CA GLN A 146 3.10 8.57 17.82
C GLN A 146 2.44 7.27 17.36
N HIS A 147 2.41 7.01 16.05
CA HIS A 147 1.69 5.90 15.44
C HIS A 147 2.58 5.14 14.43
N PRO A 148 3.52 4.30 14.90
CA PRO A 148 4.46 3.58 14.04
C PRO A 148 3.79 2.68 12.98
N GLN A 149 2.57 2.21 13.22
CA GLN A 149 1.79 1.42 12.27
C GLN A 149 1.42 2.20 10.99
N GLU A 150 1.37 3.54 11.06
CA GLU A 150 1.09 4.42 9.92
C GLU A 150 2.38 4.92 9.24
N LEU A 151 3.55 4.51 9.72
CA LEU A 151 4.83 5.05 9.27
C LEU A 151 5.06 4.86 7.77
N LEU A 152 4.89 3.63 7.28
CA LEU A 152 5.13 3.31 5.87
C LEU A 152 4.15 4.03 4.92
N PRO A 153 2.81 3.93 5.08
CA PRO A 153 1.89 4.66 4.21
C PRO A 153 2.03 6.18 4.35
N GLY A 154 2.34 6.68 5.55
CA GLY A 154 2.58 8.11 5.77
C GLY A 154 3.82 8.62 5.06
N MET A 155 4.93 7.89 5.15
CA MET A 155 6.17 8.25 4.45
C MET A 155 6.05 8.14 2.94
N LEU A 156 5.25 7.21 2.43
CA LEU A 156 4.89 7.19 1.01
C LEU A 156 4.18 8.50 0.59
N ASN A 157 3.13 8.91 1.30
CA ASN A 157 2.41 10.15 0.97
C ASN A 157 3.35 11.38 1.04
N ILE A 158 4.26 11.42 2.01
CA ILE A 158 5.25 12.51 2.15
C ILE A 158 6.20 12.54 0.96
N LEU A 159 6.71 11.38 0.51
CA LEU A 159 7.57 11.27 -0.66
C LEU A 159 6.86 11.65 -1.96
N GLU A 160 5.66 11.11 -2.19
CA GLU A 160 4.81 11.46 -3.35
C GLU A 160 4.57 12.98 -3.40
N SER A 161 4.25 13.59 -2.26
CA SER A 161 4.05 15.03 -2.14
C SER A 161 5.34 15.81 -2.37
N ALA A 162 6.47 15.33 -1.85
CA ALA A 162 7.76 15.98 -2.01
C ALA A 162 8.23 15.95 -3.47
N ASN A 163 7.99 14.86 -4.18
CA ASN A 163 8.24 14.73 -5.62
C ASN A 163 7.32 15.65 -6.44
N ALA A 164 6.03 15.72 -6.09
CA ALA A 164 5.05 16.53 -6.82
C ALA A 164 5.23 18.04 -6.61
N HIS A 165 5.59 18.47 -5.40
CA HIS A 165 5.64 19.87 -4.99
C HIS A 165 7.06 20.39 -4.73
N ASN A 166 8.09 19.63 -5.11
CA ASN A 166 9.51 19.92 -4.90
C ASN A 166 9.85 20.29 -3.43
N MET A 167 9.29 19.55 -2.48
CA MET A 167 9.55 19.80 -1.07
C MET A 167 10.96 19.31 -0.69
N ASP A 168 11.54 19.89 0.34
CA ASP A 168 12.71 19.32 1.01
C ASP A 168 12.27 18.58 2.27
N ILE A 169 12.49 17.27 2.27
CA ILE A 169 12.17 16.36 3.37
C ILE A 169 13.43 15.66 3.91
N HIS A 170 14.64 16.21 3.71
CA HIS A 170 15.89 15.58 4.13
C HIS A 170 15.89 15.20 5.62
N VAL A 171 15.45 16.11 6.49
CA VAL A 171 15.33 15.88 7.93
C VAL A 171 14.34 14.75 8.24
N THR A 172 13.20 14.74 7.55
CA THR A 172 12.16 13.71 7.71
C THR A 172 12.66 12.34 7.27
N LEU A 173 13.38 12.26 6.15
CA LEU A 173 14.02 11.03 5.71
C LEU A 173 15.02 10.56 6.77
N HIS A 174 15.94 11.40 7.21
CA HIS A 174 16.92 11.04 8.23
C HIS A 174 16.27 10.48 9.51
N MET A 175 15.11 11.01 9.89
CA MET A 175 14.35 10.57 11.06
C MET A 175 13.75 9.16 10.92
N PHE A 176 13.17 8.84 9.76
CA PHE A 176 12.31 7.65 9.62
C PHE A 176 12.93 6.50 8.83
N LEU A 177 13.93 6.77 7.99
CA LEU A 177 14.43 5.81 7.01
C LEU A 177 14.92 4.51 7.67
N GLN A 178 15.66 4.62 8.77
CA GLN A 178 16.15 3.46 9.51
C GLN A 178 15.02 2.59 10.07
N SER A 179 13.94 3.20 10.56
CA SER A 179 12.77 2.46 11.05
C SER A 179 12.06 1.72 9.94
N ILE A 180 11.96 2.32 8.74
CA ILE A 180 11.38 1.65 7.57
C ILE A 180 12.29 0.47 7.15
N TRP A 181 13.62 0.61 7.21
CA TRP A 181 14.56 -0.45 6.80
C TRP A 181 14.53 -1.65 7.72
N ASN A 182 14.08 -1.43 8.95
CA ASN A 182 13.96 -2.44 9.99
C ASN A 182 12.54 -3.00 10.10
N LEU A 183 11.64 -2.68 9.17
CA LEU A 183 10.30 -3.27 9.15
C LEU A 183 10.41 -4.80 9.02
N PRO A 184 9.55 -5.55 9.74
CA PRO A 184 9.55 -7.00 9.67
C PRO A 184 9.36 -7.53 8.23
N PRO A 185 10.07 -8.59 7.81
CA PRO A 185 9.98 -9.13 6.45
C PRO A 185 8.57 -9.46 5.98
N HIS A 186 7.68 -9.89 6.88
CA HIS A 186 6.29 -10.24 6.54
C HIS A 186 5.42 -9.04 6.11
N ILE A 187 5.86 -7.80 6.38
CA ILE A 187 5.24 -6.57 5.86
C ILE A 187 5.76 -6.28 4.45
N LEU A 188 6.99 -6.71 4.16
CA LEU A 188 7.67 -6.44 2.90
C LEU A 188 7.26 -7.44 1.83
N THR A 189 6.94 -8.68 2.21
CA THR A 189 6.63 -9.80 1.34
C THR A 189 5.24 -10.37 1.59
N GLN A 190 4.81 -11.30 0.73
CA GLN A 190 3.57 -12.06 0.93
C GLN A 190 3.60 -12.80 2.29
N PRO A 191 2.48 -12.84 3.05
CA PRO A 191 1.09 -12.67 2.60
C PRO A 191 0.48 -11.26 2.76
N ASP A 192 1.22 -10.26 3.27
CA ASP A 192 0.69 -8.89 3.37
C ASP A 192 0.80 -8.17 2.03
N ILE A 193 -0.16 -8.44 1.15
CA ILE A 193 -0.22 -7.85 -0.19
C ILE A 193 -0.19 -6.31 -0.12
N ILE A 194 -0.94 -5.71 0.82
CA ILE A 194 -1.09 -4.27 0.91
C ILE A 194 0.21 -3.63 1.46
N GLY A 195 0.78 -4.20 2.52
CA GLY A 195 2.07 -3.76 3.07
C GLY A 195 3.19 -3.84 2.04
N SER A 196 3.27 -4.95 1.30
CA SER A 196 4.26 -5.18 0.25
C SER A 196 4.13 -4.14 -0.88
N MET A 197 2.90 -3.85 -1.33
CA MET A 197 2.66 -2.77 -2.30
C MET A 197 3.12 -1.41 -1.79
N TYR A 198 2.74 -1.03 -0.56
CA TYR A 198 3.16 0.24 0.03
C TYR A 198 4.67 0.36 0.06
N PHE A 199 5.37 -0.72 0.41
CA PHE A 199 6.82 -0.76 0.44
C PHE A 199 7.43 -0.58 -0.95
N HIS A 200 6.91 -1.28 -1.95
CA HIS A 200 7.34 -1.14 -3.34
C HIS A 200 7.14 0.28 -3.89
N SER A 201 5.96 0.87 -3.67
CA SER A 201 5.70 2.26 -4.07
C SER A 201 6.64 3.21 -3.33
N PHE A 202 6.87 2.97 -2.04
CA PHE A 202 7.78 3.78 -1.25
C PHE A 202 9.23 3.73 -1.79
N LEU A 203 9.72 2.56 -2.22
CA LEU A 203 11.06 2.45 -2.82
C LEU A 203 11.16 3.21 -4.15
N ASP A 204 10.11 3.14 -4.99
CA ASP A 204 10.07 3.87 -6.27
C ASP A 204 10.08 5.39 -6.06
N GLU A 205 9.22 5.88 -5.15
CA GLU A 205 9.12 7.31 -4.83
C GLU A 205 10.37 7.84 -4.12
N LEU A 206 10.99 7.04 -3.25
CA LEU A 206 12.27 7.39 -2.63
C LEU A 206 13.37 7.51 -3.68
N LEU A 207 13.47 6.55 -4.59
CA LEU A 207 14.45 6.58 -5.67
C LEU A 207 14.25 7.82 -6.54
N GLN A 208 13.01 8.14 -6.91
CA GLN A 208 12.70 9.34 -7.66
C GLN A 208 13.08 10.62 -6.89
N TYR A 209 12.79 10.68 -5.59
CA TYR A 209 13.12 11.83 -4.77
C TYR A 209 14.63 12.09 -4.72
N ILE A 210 15.43 11.06 -4.45
CA ILE A 210 16.89 11.23 -4.37
C ILE A 210 17.51 11.58 -5.72
N MET A 211 16.96 11.04 -6.82
CA MET A 211 17.47 11.33 -8.16
C MET A 211 17.16 12.76 -8.63
N ASN A 212 16.07 13.34 -8.12
CA ASN A 212 15.70 14.74 -8.39
C ASN A 212 16.49 15.74 -7.54
N LYS A 213 17.19 15.31 -6.49
CA LYS A 213 18.02 16.18 -5.66
C LYS A 213 19.46 16.17 -6.17
N GLU A 214 20.07 17.35 -6.25
CA GLU A 214 21.45 17.53 -6.73
C GLU A 214 22.51 17.20 -5.65
N GLU A 215 22.09 16.81 -4.44
CA GLU A 215 23.00 16.44 -3.35
C GLU A 215 23.38 14.95 -3.38
N HIS A 216 24.57 14.68 -3.92
CA HIS A 216 24.95 13.34 -4.35
C HIS A 216 25.53 12.40 -3.27
N GLY A 217 26.03 12.94 -2.15
CA GLY A 217 26.81 12.14 -1.18
C GLY A 217 26.00 11.01 -0.52
N THR A 218 24.83 11.33 0.04
CA THR A 218 23.94 10.36 0.70
C THR A 218 23.10 9.55 -0.28
N ALA A 219 22.92 10.04 -1.52
CA ALA A 219 22.09 9.40 -2.52
C ALA A 219 22.63 8.02 -2.93
N VAL A 220 23.95 7.88 -3.13
CA VAL A 220 24.57 6.59 -3.49
C VAL A 220 24.34 5.52 -2.41
N ASP A 221 24.43 5.89 -1.13
CA ASP A 221 24.19 4.95 -0.02
C ASP A 221 22.73 4.49 0.04
N ILE A 222 21.79 5.41 -0.24
CA ILE A 222 20.36 5.08 -0.32
C ILE A 222 20.10 4.16 -1.51
N ILE A 223 20.64 4.44 -2.70
CA ILE A 223 20.51 3.58 -3.89
C ILE A 223 21.01 2.17 -3.60
N LEU A 224 22.20 2.05 -3.00
CA LEU A 224 22.77 0.76 -2.62
C LEU A 224 21.91 0.02 -1.59
N LYS A 225 21.27 0.75 -0.67
CA LYS A 225 20.37 0.15 0.31
C LYS A 225 19.06 -0.31 -0.30
N ILE A 226 18.47 0.45 -1.23
CA ILE A 226 17.31 0.03 -2.02
C ILE A 226 17.64 -1.27 -2.76
N LEU A 227 18.79 -1.30 -3.46
CA LEU A 227 19.22 -2.48 -4.22
C LEU A 227 19.42 -3.72 -3.34
N ASP A 228 19.94 -3.56 -2.12
CA ASP A 228 20.12 -4.66 -1.18
C ASP A 228 18.79 -5.22 -0.65
N VAL A 229 17.83 -4.33 -0.38
CA VAL A 229 16.49 -4.70 0.10
C VAL A 229 15.66 -5.41 -0.98
N LEU A 230 15.81 -5.01 -2.25
CA LEU A 230 15.11 -5.64 -3.37
C LEU A 230 15.45 -7.13 -3.56
N LYS A 231 16.46 -7.67 -2.87
CA LYS A 231 16.74 -9.12 -2.90
C LYS A 231 15.64 -9.91 -2.21
N GLN A 232 15.02 -9.30 -1.21
CA GLN A 232 13.96 -9.92 -0.42
C GLN A 232 12.59 -9.70 -1.04
N VAL A 233 12.47 -8.72 -1.95
CA VAL A 233 11.19 -8.29 -2.49
C VAL A 233 11.31 -8.22 -4.01
N GLU A 234 10.88 -9.28 -4.68
CA GLU A 234 10.95 -9.41 -6.14
C GLU A 234 10.20 -8.27 -6.85
N ASN A 235 10.93 -7.22 -7.23
CA ASN A 235 10.38 -6.10 -8.00
C ASN A 235 11.35 -5.66 -9.09
N LEU A 236 11.20 -6.29 -10.25
CA LEU A 236 12.05 -6.08 -11.40
C LEU A 236 12.02 -4.63 -11.92
N LYS A 237 10.87 -3.94 -11.79
CA LYS A 237 10.71 -2.54 -12.23
C LYS A 237 11.60 -1.62 -11.40
N VAL A 238 11.47 -1.66 -10.08
CA VAL A 238 12.28 -0.84 -9.16
C VAL A 238 13.75 -1.24 -9.23
N PHE A 239 14.05 -2.53 -9.38
CA PHE A 239 15.42 -3.02 -9.59
C PHE A 239 16.10 -2.37 -10.80
N LYS A 240 15.47 -2.42 -11.98
CA LYS A 240 16.02 -1.80 -13.21
C LYS A 240 16.26 -0.31 -13.04
N LYS A 241 15.32 0.42 -12.43
CA LYS A 241 15.46 1.85 -12.14
C LYS A 241 16.63 2.10 -11.18
N THR A 242 16.77 1.29 -10.13
CA THR A 242 17.83 1.42 -9.10
C THR A 242 19.21 1.18 -9.70
N VAL A 243 19.35 0.18 -10.58
CA VAL A 243 20.59 -0.08 -11.32
C VAL A 243 20.95 1.11 -12.20
N ALA A 244 20.00 1.62 -13.00
CA ALA A 244 20.24 2.78 -13.85
C ALA A 244 20.63 4.03 -13.04
N ALA A 245 19.95 4.27 -11.92
CA ALA A 245 20.26 5.36 -11.00
C ALA A 245 21.69 5.27 -10.45
N PHE A 246 22.13 4.07 -10.04
CA PHE A 246 23.52 3.88 -9.62
C PHE A 246 24.51 4.19 -10.75
N GLU A 247 24.25 3.70 -11.96
CA GLU A 247 25.13 3.95 -13.11
C GLU A 247 25.24 5.44 -13.44
N MET A 248 24.15 6.20 -13.34
CA MET A 248 24.15 7.66 -13.54
C MET A 248 25.03 8.38 -12.50
N MET A 249 25.15 7.84 -11.30
CA MET A 249 25.93 8.42 -10.19
C MET A 249 27.30 7.76 -10.01
N ARG A 250 27.69 6.83 -10.89
CA ARG A 250 28.87 5.98 -10.71
C ARG A 250 30.16 6.79 -10.52
N GLU A 251 30.33 7.89 -11.25
CA GLU A 251 31.53 8.74 -11.18
C GLU A 251 31.67 9.45 -9.83
N GLN A 252 30.57 9.58 -9.09
CA GLN A 252 30.52 10.22 -7.78
C GLN A 252 30.64 9.21 -6.63
N ALA A 253 30.57 7.90 -6.95
CA ALA A 253 30.65 6.83 -5.98
C ALA A 253 32.11 6.52 -5.61
N THR A 254 32.31 6.19 -4.33
CA THR A 254 33.60 5.68 -3.84
C THR A 254 33.88 4.26 -4.36
N GLU A 255 35.16 3.86 -4.38
CA GLU A 255 35.55 2.48 -4.71
C GLU A 255 34.84 1.43 -3.83
N ALA A 256 34.62 1.74 -2.55
CA ALA A 256 33.89 0.89 -1.64
C ALA A 256 32.40 0.72 -2.05
N GLN A 257 31.75 1.81 -2.45
CA GLN A 257 30.36 1.80 -2.95
C GLN A 257 30.25 1.04 -4.28
N ILE A 258 31.20 1.23 -5.20
CA ILE A 258 31.28 0.48 -6.46
C ILE A 258 31.48 -1.02 -6.19
N GLY A 259 32.35 -1.37 -5.24
CA GLY A 259 32.56 -2.74 -4.80
C GLY A 259 31.29 -3.37 -4.24
N LYS A 260 30.57 -2.64 -3.38
CA LYS A 260 29.29 -3.08 -2.80
C LYS A 260 28.22 -3.30 -3.87
N PHE A 261 28.08 -2.37 -4.82
CA PHE A 261 27.17 -2.52 -5.96
C PHE A 261 27.43 -3.81 -6.74
N ARG A 262 28.70 -4.05 -7.13
CA ARG A 262 29.10 -5.27 -7.84
C ARG A 262 28.78 -6.52 -7.03
N SER A 263 29.08 -6.51 -5.73
CA SER A 263 28.77 -7.64 -4.84
C SER A 263 27.28 -7.94 -4.79
N ILE A 264 26.43 -6.92 -4.78
CA ILE A 264 24.97 -7.08 -4.79
C ILE A 264 24.53 -7.71 -6.11
N LEU A 265 24.95 -7.18 -7.26
CA LEU A 265 24.56 -7.75 -8.56
C LEU A 265 25.04 -9.19 -8.77
N ILE A 266 26.24 -9.52 -8.29
CA ILE A 266 26.76 -10.90 -8.34
C ILE A 266 25.91 -11.84 -7.46
N SER A 267 25.38 -11.37 -6.32
CA SER A 267 24.53 -12.23 -5.49
C SER A 267 23.21 -12.57 -6.19
N TYR A 268 22.58 -11.59 -6.85
CA TYR A 268 21.40 -11.82 -7.69
C TYR A 268 21.64 -12.90 -8.76
N LEU A 269 22.75 -12.78 -9.50
CA LEU A 269 23.09 -13.75 -10.54
C LEU A 269 23.28 -15.17 -9.96
N LYS A 270 23.92 -15.29 -8.80
CA LYS A 270 24.14 -16.60 -8.15
C LYS A 270 22.83 -17.21 -7.66
N GLU A 271 21.94 -16.42 -7.08
CA GLU A 271 20.62 -16.86 -6.64
C GLU A 271 19.79 -17.38 -7.83
N ASP A 272 19.76 -16.64 -8.94
CA ASP A 272 19.10 -17.07 -10.18
C ASP A 272 19.68 -18.40 -10.69
N MET A 273 21.00 -18.51 -10.81
CA MET A 273 21.67 -19.71 -11.30
C MET A 273 21.43 -20.94 -10.40
N HIS A 274 21.41 -20.77 -9.09
CA HIS A 274 21.10 -21.86 -8.16
C HIS A 274 19.62 -22.26 -8.19
N SER A 275 18.71 -21.31 -8.40
CA SER A 275 17.28 -21.61 -8.56
C SER A 275 16.99 -22.46 -9.80
N ASP A 276 17.71 -22.21 -10.89
CA ASP A 276 17.62 -22.98 -12.14
C ASP A 276 18.17 -24.42 -11.95
N ASP A 277 19.28 -24.58 -11.24
CA ASP A 277 19.85 -25.90 -10.92
C ASP A 277 18.90 -26.75 -10.04
N GLU A 278 18.25 -26.14 -9.04
CA GLU A 278 17.25 -26.81 -8.20
C GLU A 278 15.99 -27.20 -8.98
N LEU A 279 15.51 -26.35 -9.89
CA LEU A 279 14.39 -26.65 -10.79
C LEU A 279 14.72 -27.80 -11.76
N VAL A 280 15.95 -27.85 -12.27
CA VAL A 280 16.42 -28.96 -13.12
C VAL A 280 16.52 -30.26 -12.32
N LEU A 281 17.09 -30.22 -11.11
CA LEU A 281 17.17 -31.37 -10.20
C LEU A 281 15.78 -31.89 -9.78
N ALA A 282 14.82 -30.99 -9.52
CA ALA A 282 13.45 -31.36 -9.18
C ALA A 282 12.72 -32.03 -10.36
N LYS A 283 12.85 -31.49 -11.58
CA LYS A 283 12.28 -32.10 -12.80
C LYS A 283 12.87 -33.48 -13.07
N THR A 284 14.17 -33.66 -12.85
CA THR A 284 14.87 -34.94 -13.08
C THR A 284 14.40 -36.03 -12.09
N LYS A 285 14.17 -35.67 -10.82
CA LYS A 285 13.61 -36.58 -9.81
C LYS A 285 12.17 -37.01 -10.16
N VAL A 286 11.30 -36.08 -10.58
CA VAL A 286 9.92 -36.39 -10.96
C VAL A 286 9.86 -37.30 -12.19
N SER A 287 10.73 -37.10 -13.19
CA SER A 287 10.81 -38.01 -14.35
C SER A 287 11.33 -39.40 -14.00
N SER A 288 12.22 -39.52 -13.01
CA SER A 288 12.76 -40.81 -12.55
C SER A 288 11.77 -41.63 -11.71
N SER A 289 10.81 -40.99 -11.04
CA SER A 289 9.73 -41.67 -10.32
C SER A 289 8.56 -42.08 -11.21
N ALA A 290 8.39 -41.46 -12.38
CA ALA A 290 7.33 -41.80 -13.34
C ALA A 290 7.71 -42.94 -14.30
N SER A 291 8.97 -43.38 -14.31
CA SER A 291 9.48 -44.48 -15.14
C SER A 291 9.66 -45.79 -14.36
N VAL A 292 9.17 -45.86 -13.13
CA VAL A 292 9.08 -47.08 -12.31
C VAL A 292 7.62 -47.27 -11.86
N CYS A 293 6.73 -47.52 -12.83
CA CYS A 293 5.41 -48.12 -12.66
C CYS A 293 5.08 -48.92 -13.93
#